data_AF-Q55C67-F1
#
_entry.id   AF-Q55C67-F1
#
_cell.length_a   1.000
_cell.length_b   1.000
_cell.length_c   1.000
_cell.angle_alpha   90.00
_cell.angle_beta   90.00
_cell.angle_gamma   90.00
#
_symmetry.space_group_name_H-M   'P 1'
#
loop_
_entity.id
_entity.type
_entity.pdbx_description
1 polymer ?
#
loop_
_entity_poly.entity_id
_entity_poly.type
_entity_poly.pdbx_seq_one_letter_code
_entity_poly.pdbx_strand_id
1 'polypeptide(L)'
;MNYSNIVQQNLEQQIQQQQIQQQQEQNLREQQIRQQIEEQIKRGQQNQETTQVDNRPEGEYWQIFDQAVLRIFKEWTALQLAITNEWGGNKTSERAEDMRQDVLDLFLMGKQVYSDQIEKILDECLSQDLNTVAEDDSCKQVATLIIQCYNLAINGAYNDMVSLLGPETASVISSCIKGAGNDSDDEIDAPESEMGDDDYDDEMMDDDDNNDNNNNKPKKYSEPDEDGWVTVNSKRR
;
A
#
# COMPACT_ATOMS: atom_id res chain seq x y z
N MET A 1 -88.36 6.11 3.68
CA MET A 1 -86.94 6.46 3.86
C MET A 1 -86.16 5.15 3.95
N ASN A 2 -85.27 4.90 3.00
CA ASN A 2 -84.64 3.59 2.83
C ASN A 2 -83.50 3.46 3.86
N TYR A 3 -83.83 2.93 5.05
CA TYR A 3 -82.87 2.76 6.15
C TYR A 3 -81.57 2.07 5.71
N SER A 4 -81.66 1.15 4.74
CA SER A 4 -80.48 0.49 4.16
C SER A 4 -79.49 1.45 3.50
N ASN A 5 -79.97 2.45 2.76
CA ASN A 5 -79.08 3.42 2.09
C ASN A 5 -78.40 4.35 3.11
N ILE A 6 -79.10 4.74 4.18
CA ILE A 6 -78.54 5.59 5.23
C ILE A 6 -77.45 4.84 6.01
N VAL A 7 -77.69 3.56 6.33
CA VAL A 7 -76.69 2.72 7.01
C VAL A 7 -75.48 2.47 6.12
N GLN A 8 -75.69 2.19 4.83
CA GLN A 8 -74.58 1.98 3.89
C GLN A 8 -73.76 3.25 3.67
N GLN A 9 -74.43 4.41 3.54
CA GLN A 9 -73.75 5.70 3.41
C GLN A 9 -72.95 6.06 4.67
N ASN A 10 -73.48 5.78 5.87
CA ASN A 10 -72.74 5.96 7.12
C ASN A 10 -71.53 5.01 7.22
N LEU A 11 -71.66 3.76 6.77
CA LEU A 11 -70.57 2.79 6.76
C LEU A 11 -69.45 3.21 5.78
N GLU A 12 -69.82 3.65 4.57
CA GLU A 12 -68.86 4.16 3.58
C GLU A 12 -68.14 5.42 4.08
N GLN A 13 -68.87 6.35 4.72
CA GLN A 13 -68.27 7.53 5.34
C GLN A 13 -67.29 7.15 6.47
N GLN A 14 -67.60 6.12 7.26
CA GLN A 14 -66.72 5.63 8.32
C GLN A 14 -65.44 5.00 7.75
N ILE A 15 -65.55 4.19 6.69
CA ILE A 15 -64.39 3.61 5.99
C ILE A 15 -63.53 4.72 5.38
N GLN A 16 -64.15 5.72 4.76
CA GLN A 16 -63.43 6.85 4.17
C GLN A 16 -62.70 7.67 5.24
N GLN A 17 -63.32 7.94 6.39
CA GLN A 17 -62.65 8.59 7.51
C GLN A 17 -61.47 7.77 8.04
N GLN A 18 -61.63 6.45 8.16
CA GLN A 18 -60.56 5.57 8.62
C GLN A 18 -59.37 5.55 7.63
N GLN A 19 -59.64 5.56 6.31
CA GLN A 19 -58.60 5.67 5.29
C GLN A 19 -57.87 7.03 5.33
N ILE A 20 -58.62 8.13 5.50
CA ILE A 20 -58.03 9.47 5.66
C ILE A 20 -57.13 9.51 6.91
N GLN A 21 -57.58 8.93 8.02
CA GLN A 21 -56.82 8.87 9.26
C GLN A 21 -55.54 8.03 9.10
N GLN A 22 -55.62 6.85 8.46
CA GLN A 22 -54.44 6.04 8.16
C GLN A 22 -53.45 6.77 7.24
N GLN A 23 -53.94 7.49 6.22
CA GLN A 23 -53.08 8.27 5.34
C GLN A 23 -52.38 9.42 6.09
N GLN A 24 -53.07 10.06 7.02
CA GLN A 24 -52.48 11.10 7.88
C GLN A 24 -51.39 10.53 8.80
N GLU A 25 -51.63 9.36 9.40
CA GLU A 25 -50.62 8.67 10.21
C GLU A 25 -49.39 8.24 9.40
N GLN A 26 -49.60 7.75 8.17
CA GLN A 26 -48.50 7.43 7.26
C GLN A 26 -47.68 8.68 6.91
N ASN A 27 -48.33 9.77 6.54
CA ASN A 27 -47.64 11.03 6.24
C ASN A 27 -46.87 11.56 7.45
N LEU A 28 -47.40 11.43 8.67
CA LEU A 28 -46.71 11.82 9.91
C LEU A 28 -45.48 10.95 10.17
N ARG A 29 -45.56 9.64 9.97
CA ARG A 29 -44.42 8.72 10.11
C ARG A 29 -43.34 9.01 9.08
N GLU A 30 -43.71 9.23 7.82
CA GLU A 30 -42.76 9.61 6.77
C GLU A 30 -42.06 10.94 7.08
N GLN A 31 -42.79 11.92 7.63
CA GLN A 31 -42.21 13.19 8.04
C GLN A 31 -41.21 13.02 9.19
N GLN A 32 -41.51 12.15 10.17
CA GLN A 32 -40.58 11.82 11.25
C GLN A 32 -39.32 11.10 10.74
N ILE A 33 -39.46 10.16 9.80
CA ILE A 33 -38.31 9.48 9.17
C ILE A 33 -37.45 10.50 8.41
N ARG A 34 -38.07 11.39 7.63
CA ARG A 34 -37.36 12.47 6.93
C ARG A 34 -36.63 13.39 7.89
N GLN A 35 -37.25 13.77 9.01
CA GLN A 35 -36.60 14.58 10.04
C GLN A 35 -35.43 13.85 10.70
N GLN A 36 -35.57 12.56 11.02
CA GLN A 36 -34.46 11.77 11.56
C GLN A 36 -33.31 11.63 10.56
N ILE A 37 -33.60 11.41 9.28
CA ILE A 37 -32.58 11.36 8.23
C ILE A 37 -31.90 12.73 8.09
N GLU A 38 -32.65 13.83 8.05
CA GLU A 38 -32.10 15.18 8.00
C GLU A 38 -31.25 15.52 9.24
N GLU A 39 -31.68 15.09 10.43
CA GLU A 39 -30.90 15.25 11.67
C GLU A 39 -29.62 14.41 11.65
N GLN A 40 -29.66 13.18 11.13
CA GLN A 40 -28.46 12.36 10.97
C GLN A 40 -27.50 12.97 9.95
N ILE A 41 -28.02 13.50 8.83
CA ILE A 41 -27.22 14.22 7.83
C ILE A 41 -26.60 15.47 8.46
N LYS A 42 -27.36 16.25 9.25
CA LYS A 42 -26.83 17.43 9.96
C LYS A 42 -25.77 17.08 11.00
N ARG A 43 -25.95 16.00 11.76
CA ARG A 43 -24.93 15.52 12.72
C ARG A 43 -23.67 15.04 12.00
N GLY A 44 -23.83 14.35 10.87
CA GLY A 44 -22.72 13.96 10.00
C GLY A 44 -21.95 15.17 9.47
N GLN A 45 -22.66 16.25 9.09
CA GLN A 45 -22.06 17.49 8.60
C GLN A 45 -21.39 18.31 9.72
N GLN A 46 -21.98 18.39 10.92
CA GLN A 46 -21.39 19.15 12.03
C GLN A 46 -20.08 18.55 12.58
N ASN A 47 -19.91 17.23 12.50
CA ASN A 47 -18.63 16.61 12.84
C ASN A 47 -17.53 16.86 11.79
N GLN A 48 -17.87 17.38 10.60
CA GLN A 48 -16.90 17.70 9.55
C GLN A 48 -16.50 19.18 9.51
N GLU A 49 -17.21 20.08 10.21
CA GLU A 49 -16.94 21.54 10.16
C GLU A 49 -15.96 22.06 11.24
N THR A 50 -15.34 21.19 12.03
CA THR A 50 -14.29 21.59 12.98
C THR A 50 -12.94 21.05 12.50
N THR A 51 -12.12 21.95 11.93
CA THR A 51 -10.78 21.75 11.33
C THR A 51 -10.78 21.45 9.82
N GLN A 52 -10.64 22.54 9.06
CA GLN A 52 -10.45 22.60 7.61
C GLN A 52 -9.12 21.96 7.20
N VAL A 53 -9.15 20.79 6.56
CA VAL A 53 -8.49 20.50 5.26
C VAL A 53 -9.29 19.32 4.66
N ASP A 54 -9.77 19.49 3.44
CA ASP A 54 -10.50 18.56 2.55
C ASP A 54 -10.70 17.10 3.06
N ASN A 55 -11.90 16.79 3.57
CA ASN A 55 -12.36 15.42 3.84
C ASN A 55 -13.13 14.85 2.62
N ARG A 56 -12.52 14.91 1.43
CA ARG A 56 -12.68 13.84 0.43
C ARG A 56 -12.06 12.56 1.00
N PRO A 57 -12.16 11.37 0.38
CA PRO A 57 -11.32 10.23 0.78
C PRO A 57 -9.83 10.50 0.49
N GLU A 58 -9.32 11.69 0.85
CA GLU A 58 -7.94 12.11 0.75
C GLU A 58 -7.05 11.15 1.48
N GLY A 59 -7.47 10.66 2.65
CA GLY A 59 -6.74 9.62 3.36
C GLY A 59 -6.51 8.36 2.53
N GLU A 60 -7.55 7.82 1.89
CA GLU A 60 -7.46 6.53 1.21
C GLU A 60 -6.65 6.62 -0.10
N TYR A 61 -6.97 7.58 -0.98
CA TYR A 61 -6.21 7.70 -2.23
C TYR A 61 -4.77 8.14 -1.97
N TRP A 62 -4.54 8.97 -0.94
CA TRP A 62 -3.20 9.43 -0.61
C TRP A 62 -2.34 8.30 -0.07
N GLN A 63 -2.89 7.45 0.81
CA GLN A 63 -2.18 6.26 1.28
C GLN A 63 -1.86 5.32 0.12
N ILE A 64 -2.80 5.09 -0.78
CA ILE A 64 -2.58 4.26 -1.97
C ILE A 64 -1.50 4.87 -2.87
N PHE A 65 -1.51 6.20 -3.03
CA PHE A 65 -0.51 6.92 -3.81
C PHE A 65 0.88 6.85 -3.17
N ASP A 66 1.01 7.10 -1.87
CA ASP A 66 2.29 6.98 -1.14
C ASP A 66 2.86 5.56 -1.25
N GLN A 67 2.03 4.54 -1.06
CA GLN A 67 2.45 3.14 -1.24
C GLN A 67 2.87 2.84 -2.68
N ALA A 68 2.18 3.41 -3.67
CA ALA A 68 2.59 3.31 -5.07
C ALA A 68 3.96 3.96 -5.32
N VAL A 69 4.19 5.18 -4.83
CA VAL A 69 5.48 5.86 -4.99
C VAL A 69 6.62 5.08 -4.31
N LEU A 70 6.39 4.60 -3.09
CA LEU A 70 7.35 3.77 -2.36
C LEU A 70 7.73 2.51 -3.16
N ARG A 71 6.75 1.86 -3.80
CA ARG A 71 6.99 0.72 -4.67
C ARG A 71 7.87 1.09 -5.86
N ILE A 72 7.54 2.17 -6.56
CA ILE A 72 8.30 2.65 -7.72
C ILE A 72 9.77 2.87 -7.33
N PHE A 73 10.03 3.50 -6.19
CA PHE A 73 11.38 3.76 -5.70
C PHE A 73 12.13 2.47 -5.35
N LYS A 74 11.43 1.44 -4.86
CA LYS A 74 11.99 0.10 -4.61
C LYS A 74 12.36 -0.65 -5.89
N GLU A 75 11.64 -0.43 -6.98
CA GLU A 75 11.92 -1.08 -8.27
C GLU A 75 12.93 -0.29 -9.12
N TRP A 76 13.14 0.99 -8.82
CA TRP A 76 14.07 1.81 -9.57
C TRP A 76 15.53 1.42 -9.29
N THR A 77 16.14 0.74 -10.26
CA THR A 77 17.47 0.14 -10.16
C THR A 77 18.57 1.14 -9.82
N ALA A 78 18.55 2.34 -10.41
CA ALA A 78 19.53 3.39 -10.14
C ALA A 78 19.54 3.78 -8.66
N LEU A 79 18.36 3.97 -8.08
CA LEU A 79 18.18 4.29 -6.66
C LEU A 79 18.58 3.11 -5.76
N GLN A 80 18.17 1.88 -6.09
CA GLN A 80 18.53 0.70 -5.31
C GLN A 80 20.04 0.44 -5.29
N LEU A 81 20.72 0.66 -6.42
CA LEU A 81 22.17 0.57 -6.50
C LEU A 81 22.85 1.67 -5.66
N ALA A 82 22.33 2.90 -5.70
CA ALA A 82 22.83 3.99 -4.86
C ALA A 82 22.73 3.64 -3.37
N ILE A 83 21.57 3.15 -2.92
CA ILE A 83 21.32 2.74 -1.52
C ILE A 83 22.23 1.57 -1.13
N THR A 84 22.29 0.52 -1.95
CA THR A 84 23.05 -0.71 -1.64
C THR A 84 24.55 -0.44 -1.53
N ASN A 85 25.08 0.46 -2.36
CA ASN A 85 26.49 0.81 -2.38
C ASN A 85 26.83 2.05 -1.54
N GLU A 86 25.84 2.64 -0.87
CA GLU A 86 25.98 3.88 -0.10
C GLU A 86 26.69 4.99 -0.90
N TRP A 87 26.29 5.20 -2.16
CA TRP A 87 26.95 6.17 -3.05
C TRP A 87 26.89 7.63 -2.52
N GLY A 88 25.89 7.94 -1.68
CA GLY A 88 25.77 9.20 -0.92
C GLY A 88 26.34 9.14 0.52
N GLY A 89 27.05 8.07 0.87
CA GLY A 89 27.55 7.78 2.22
C GLY A 89 26.50 7.21 3.17
N ASN A 90 26.78 7.20 4.48
CA ASN A 90 25.95 6.54 5.49
C ASN A 90 24.50 7.06 5.58
N LYS A 91 24.20 8.21 4.98
CA LYS A 91 22.87 8.84 4.95
C LYS A 91 22.11 8.57 3.65
N THR A 92 22.63 7.73 2.76
CA THR A 92 21.99 7.45 1.45
C THR A 92 20.53 7.01 1.60
N SER A 93 20.21 6.19 2.59
CA SER A 93 18.81 5.78 2.85
C SER A 93 17.92 6.92 3.34
N GLU A 94 18.43 7.83 4.16
CA GLU A 94 17.69 9.01 4.63
C GLU A 94 17.42 9.96 3.45
N ARG A 95 18.39 10.14 2.56
CA ARG A 95 18.22 10.98 1.37
C ARG A 95 17.26 10.41 0.35
N ALA A 96 17.24 9.08 0.18
CA ALA A 96 16.25 8.43 -0.66
C ALA A 96 14.81 8.60 -0.12
N GLU A 97 14.66 8.61 1.21
CA GLU A 97 13.41 8.89 1.90
C GLU A 97 12.97 10.34 1.70
N ASP A 98 13.90 11.29 1.92
CA ASP A 98 13.66 12.73 1.71
C ASP A 98 13.22 13.01 0.27
N MET A 99 13.90 12.40 -0.72
CA MET A 99 13.51 12.49 -2.14
C MET A 99 12.09 11.98 -2.38
N ARG A 100 11.66 10.90 -1.70
CA ARG A 100 10.27 10.42 -1.82
C ARG A 100 9.32 11.47 -1.25
N GLN A 101 9.63 12.03 -0.09
CA GLN A 101 8.80 13.02 0.57
C GLN A 101 8.67 14.30 -0.27
N ASP A 102 9.75 14.78 -0.89
CA ASP A 102 9.73 15.93 -1.79
C ASP A 102 8.80 15.73 -2.99
N VAL A 103 8.80 14.51 -3.56
CA VAL A 103 7.87 14.14 -4.64
C VAL A 103 6.44 14.15 -4.15
N LEU A 104 6.15 13.60 -2.96
CA LEU A 104 4.81 13.63 -2.37
C LEU A 104 4.36 15.07 -2.10
N ASP A 105 5.20 15.89 -1.48
CA ASP A 105 4.89 17.28 -1.15
C ASP A 105 4.52 18.11 -2.40
N LEU A 106 5.11 17.78 -3.56
CA LEU A 106 4.75 18.40 -4.84
C LEU A 106 3.26 18.21 -5.19
N PHE A 107 2.69 17.04 -4.88
CA PHE A 107 1.26 16.75 -5.08
C PHE A 107 0.38 17.39 -4.01
N LEU A 108 0.88 17.58 -2.77
CA LEU A 108 0.16 18.26 -1.70
C LEU A 108 -0.01 19.77 -1.96
N MET A 109 0.88 20.38 -2.75
CA MET A 109 0.78 21.81 -3.10
C MET A 109 -0.45 22.16 -3.95
N GLY A 110 -1.22 21.18 -4.44
CA GLY A 110 -2.47 21.39 -5.18
C GLY A 110 -2.32 22.04 -6.57
N LYS A 111 -1.09 22.08 -7.10
CA LYS A 111 -0.80 22.57 -8.46
C LYS A 111 -0.79 21.40 -9.44
N GLN A 112 -1.01 21.69 -10.73
CA GLN A 112 -0.77 20.69 -11.77
C GLN A 112 0.70 20.29 -11.75
N VAL A 113 0.95 19.04 -11.36
CA VAL A 113 2.29 18.45 -11.34
C VAL A 113 2.61 17.89 -12.72
N TYR A 114 3.72 18.34 -13.30
CA TYR A 114 4.21 17.84 -14.60
C TYR A 114 5.38 16.89 -14.41
N SER A 115 5.56 15.97 -15.37
CA SER A 115 6.62 14.95 -15.32
C SER A 115 8.00 15.60 -15.17
N ASP A 116 8.24 16.67 -15.91
CA ASP A 116 9.49 17.43 -15.90
C ASP A 116 9.85 17.99 -14.50
N GLN A 117 8.85 18.29 -13.66
CA GLN A 117 9.09 18.77 -12.30
C GLN A 117 9.59 17.65 -11.39
N ILE A 118 8.99 16.46 -11.49
CA ILE A 118 9.39 15.28 -10.75
C ILE A 118 10.76 14.81 -11.25
N GLU A 119 10.96 14.74 -12.57
CA GLU A 119 12.23 14.38 -13.20
C GLU A 119 13.37 15.24 -12.66
N LYS A 120 13.15 16.56 -12.56
CA LYS A 120 14.15 17.47 -12.01
C LYS A 120 14.49 17.17 -10.54
N ILE A 121 13.48 16.88 -9.70
CA ILE A 121 13.72 16.52 -8.28
C ILE A 121 14.54 15.22 -8.22
N LEU A 122 14.16 14.21 -9.01
CA LEU A 122 14.85 12.93 -9.05
C LEU A 122 16.30 13.06 -9.53
N ASP A 123 16.55 13.83 -10.59
CA ASP A 123 17.89 14.08 -11.13
C ASP A 123 18.75 14.92 -10.16
N GLU A 124 18.16 15.94 -9.53
CA GLU A 124 18.84 16.76 -8.54
C GLU A 124 19.24 15.96 -7.30
N CYS A 125 18.33 15.13 -6.76
CA CYS A 125 18.63 14.25 -5.63
C CYS A 125 19.66 13.17 -5.99
N LEU A 126 19.54 12.53 -7.18
CA LEU A 126 20.53 11.55 -7.62
C LEU A 126 21.93 12.16 -7.74
N SER A 127 22.03 13.32 -8.40
CA SER A 127 23.32 13.97 -8.66
C SER A 127 23.92 14.63 -7.43
N GLN A 128 23.13 15.32 -6.60
CA GLN A 128 23.64 16.08 -5.44
C GLN A 128 23.77 15.24 -4.17
N ASP A 129 22.80 14.37 -3.87
CA ASP A 129 22.76 13.63 -2.60
C ASP A 129 23.29 12.20 -2.73
N LEU A 130 23.01 11.53 -3.85
CA LEU A 130 23.37 10.13 -4.07
C LEU A 130 24.63 9.95 -4.92
N ASN A 131 25.26 11.05 -5.36
CA ASN A 131 26.47 11.07 -6.22
C ASN A 131 26.36 10.12 -7.43
N THR A 132 25.18 10.08 -8.04
CA THR A 132 24.79 9.16 -9.12
C THR A 132 24.16 9.95 -10.25
N VAL A 133 24.41 9.55 -11.49
CA VAL A 133 23.74 10.15 -12.66
C VAL A 133 23.10 9.02 -13.47
N ALA A 134 21.81 9.13 -13.73
CA ALA A 134 21.07 8.20 -14.56
C ALA A 134 21.03 8.73 -16.00
N GLU A 135 21.89 8.20 -16.87
CA GLU A 135 21.97 8.61 -18.29
C GLU A 135 21.01 7.84 -19.22
N ASP A 136 20.15 6.99 -18.65
CA ASP A 136 19.26 6.06 -19.36
C ASP A 136 17.81 6.57 -19.50
N ASP A 137 17.58 7.87 -19.28
CA ASP A 137 16.26 8.49 -19.19
C ASP A 137 15.33 7.81 -18.16
N SER A 138 15.86 7.04 -17.20
CA SER A 138 15.04 6.36 -16.20
C SER A 138 14.34 7.34 -15.26
N CYS A 139 14.95 8.48 -14.93
CA CYS A 139 14.33 9.57 -14.16
C CYS A 139 12.99 10.01 -14.78
N LYS A 140 12.97 10.20 -16.10
CA LYS A 140 11.78 10.61 -16.86
C LYS A 140 10.71 9.52 -16.91
N GLN A 141 11.13 8.25 -17.05
CA GLN A 141 10.21 7.11 -17.04
C GLN A 141 9.54 6.97 -15.66
N VAL A 142 10.33 7.06 -14.59
CA VAL A 142 9.85 7.02 -13.19
C VAL A 142 8.91 8.20 -12.91
N ALA A 143 9.26 9.41 -13.31
CA ALA A 143 8.40 10.60 -13.17
C ALA A 143 7.04 10.42 -13.87
N THR A 144 7.05 9.86 -15.09
CA THR A 144 5.83 9.58 -15.85
C THR A 144 4.96 8.52 -15.16
N LEU A 145 5.59 7.48 -14.62
CA LEU A 145 4.94 6.41 -13.88
C LEU A 145 4.24 6.93 -12.62
N ILE A 146 4.91 7.81 -11.85
CA ILE A 146 4.35 8.42 -10.63
C ILE A 146 3.09 9.23 -10.96
N ILE A 147 3.11 10.03 -12.03
CA ILE A 147 1.93 10.79 -12.48
C ILE A 147 0.80 9.87 -12.91
N GLN A 148 1.11 8.77 -13.61
CA GLN A 148 0.09 7.78 -13.97
C GLN A 148 -0.54 7.17 -12.71
N CYS A 149 0.27 6.77 -11.72
CA CYS A 149 -0.22 6.26 -10.44
C CYS A 149 -1.11 7.28 -9.71
N TYR A 150 -0.72 8.56 -9.68
CA TYR A 150 -1.54 9.63 -9.10
C TYR A 150 -2.92 9.75 -9.78
N ASN A 151 -2.94 9.75 -11.11
CA ASN A 151 -4.21 9.80 -11.86
C ASN A 151 -5.07 8.56 -11.62
N LEU A 152 -4.47 7.37 -11.54
CA LEU A 152 -5.19 6.13 -11.23
C LEU A 152 -5.74 6.13 -9.79
N ALA A 153 -4.99 6.69 -8.83
CA ALA A 153 -5.41 6.84 -7.44
C ALA A 153 -6.66 7.74 -7.33
N ILE A 154 -6.65 8.90 -8.01
CA ILE A 154 -7.78 9.84 -8.03
C ILE A 154 -9.00 9.24 -8.72
N ASN A 155 -8.80 8.48 -9.81
CA ASN A 155 -9.90 7.84 -10.54
C ASN A 155 -10.47 6.61 -9.81
N GLY A 156 -9.85 6.14 -8.72
CA GLY A 156 -10.22 4.90 -8.04
C GLY A 156 -9.96 3.63 -8.87
N ALA A 157 -9.12 3.72 -9.90
CA ALA A 157 -8.81 2.63 -10.82
C ALA A 157 -7.67 1.76 -10.27
N TYR A 158 -7.91 1.13 -9.12
CA TYR A 158 -6.88 0.37 -8.39
C TYR A 158 -6.38 -0.87 -9.14
N ASN A 159 -7.25 -1.51 -9.94
CA ASN A 159 -6.85 -2.67 -10.74
C ASN A 159 -5.80 -2.32 -11.80
N ASP A 160 -5.92 -1.13 -12.40
CA ASP A 160 -4.97 -0.65 -13.40
C ASP A 160 -3.64 -0.28 -12.73
N MET A 161 -3.70 0.31 -11.53
CA MET A 161 -2.50 0.61 -10.73
C MET A 161 -1.74 -0.67 -10.34
N VAL A 162 -2.46 -1.71 -9.91
CA VAL A 162 -1.88 -3.02 -9.61
C VAL A 162 -1.26 -3.66 -10.84
N SER A 163 -1.91 -3.52 -12.00
CA SER A 163 -1.39 -4.05 -13.26
C SER A 163 -0.11 -3.32 -13.70
N LEU A 164 -0.01 -2.02 -13.38
CA LEU A 164 1.14 -1.18 -13.72
C LEU A 164 2.35 -1.43 -12.80
N LEU A 165 2.13 -1.59 -11.50
CA LEU A 165 3.19 -1.77 -10.49
C LEU A 165 3.48 -3.25 -10.16
N GLY A 166 2.69 -4.17 -10.70
CA GLY A 166 2.79 -5.59 -10.44
C GLY A 166 1.92 -6.08 -9.27
N PRO A 167 1.69 -7.41 -9.20
CA PRO A 167 0.68 -8.04 -8.32
C PRO A 167 0.97 -7.86 -6.83
N GLU A 168 2.22 -7.58 -6.44
CA GLU A 168 2.60 -7.36 -5.05
C GLU A 168 1.95 -6.10 -4.45
N THR A 169 1.58 -5.13 -5.28
CA THR A 169 0.86 -3.93 -4.82
C THR A 169 -0.61 -4.18 -4.50
N ALA A 170 -1.20 -5.29 -4.98
CA ALA A 170 -2.61 -5.61 -4.75
C ALA A 170 -2.93 -5.77 -3.26
N SER A 171 -2.05 -6.41 -2.51
CA SER A 171 -2.22 -6.63 -1.07
C SER A 171 -2.19 -5.31 -0.30
N VAL A 172 -1.21 -4.46 -0.61
CA VAL A 172 -1.01 -3.16 0.03
C VAL A 172 -2.17 -2.22 -0.29
N ILE A 173 -2.55 -2.11 -1.57
CA ILE A 173 -3.67 -1.27 -2.01
C ILE A 173 -4.99 -1.78 -1.39
N SER A 174 -5.22 -3.10 -1.34
CA SER A 174 -6.42 -3.64 -0.70
C SER A 174 -6.47 -3.38 0.80
N SER A 175 -5.32 -3.33 1.49
CA SER A 175 -5.25 -2.96 2.90
C SER A 175 -5.57 -1.49 3.11
N CYS A 176 -5.07 -0.59 2.25
CA CYS A 176 -5.40 0.84 2.30
C CYS A 176 -6.91 1.10 2.07
N ILE A 177 -7.56 0.33 1.18
CA ILE A 177 -9.01 0.46 0.92
C ILE A 177 -9.86 -0.08 2.08
N LYS A 178 -9.37 -1.09 2.83
CA LYS A 178 -10.13 -1.71 3.94
C LYS A 178 -9.85 -1.09 5.31
N GLY A 179 -8.80 -0.26 5.43
CA GLY A 179 -8.25 0.22 6.70
C GLY A 179 -9.04 1.30 7.45
N ALA A 180 -10.18 1.77 6.94
CA ALA A 180 -10.92 2.88 7.56
C ALA A 180 -12.03 2.46 8.56
N GLY A 181 -12.19 1.17 8.90
CA GLY A 181 -13.39 0.79 9.68
C GLY A 181 -13.46 -0.54 10.42
N ASN A 182 -12.39 -1.32 10.62
CA ASN A 182 -12.50 -2.53 11.46
C ASN A 182 -11.14 -3.02 11.98
N ASP A 183 -10.62 -2.40 13.05
CA ASP A 183 -9.69 -3.08 13.96
C ASP A 183 -10.54 -3.66 15.11
N SER A 184 -11.39 -4.61 14.74
CA SER A 184 -12.16 -5.46 15.64
C SER A 184 -11.67 -6.88 15.40
N ASP A 185 -10.77 -7.33 16.29
CA ASP A 185 -10.86 -8.62 16.96
C ASP A 185 -11.28 -9.80 16.07
N ASP A 186 -10.32 -10.45 15.41
CA ASP A 186 -10.49 -11.81 14.91
C ASP A 186 -9.28 -12.65 15.32
N GLU A 187 -9.43 -13.26 16.50
CA GLU A 187 -8.78 -14.49 16.94
C GLU A 187 -8.84 -15.55 15.83
N ILE A 188 -7.71 -15.97 15.27
CA ILE A 188 -7.62 -17.27 14.57
C ILE A 188 -6.34 -18.00 14.99
N ASP A 189 -6.54 -18.79 16.03
CA ASP A 189 -6.29 -20.23 16.12
C ASP A 189 -4.87 -20.74 15.81
N ALA A 190 -4.17 -21.08 16.90
CA ALA A 190 -2.92 -21.81 16.91
C ALA A 190 -3.16 -23.32 16.75
N PRO A 191 -2.46 -24.03 15.84
CA PRO A 191 -2.35 -25.47 15.94
C PRO A 191 -1.26 -25.87 16.95
N GLU A 192 -1.74 -26.31 18.12
CA GLU A 192 -1.31 -27.48 18.90
C GLU A 192 0.02 -28.19 18.55
N SER A 193 0.84 -28.36 19.60
CA SER A 193 1.69 -29.53 19.95
C SER A 193 2.75 -30.00 18.92
N GLU A 194 3.96 -30.39 19.29
CA GLU A 194 4.32 -31.33 20.34
C GLU A 194 5.84 -31.21 20.56
N MET A 195 6.26 -31.03 21.81
CA MET A 195 7.66 -31.05 22.23
C MET A 195 8.12 -32.51 22.29
N GLY A 196 9.11 -32.88 21.47
CA GLY A 196 9.79 -34.17 21.50
C GLY A 196 11.23 -34.01 21.95
N ASP A 197 11.45 -34.41 23.20
CA ASP A 197 12.72 -34.61 23.91
C ASP A 197 13.44 -35.88 23.42
N ASP A 198 14.65 -36.11 23.96
CA ASP A 198 15.55 -37.27 23.80
C ASP A 198 16.56 -37.15 22.63
N ASP A 199 17.86 -37.39 22.77
CA ASP A 199 18.63 -38.02 23.84
C ASP A 199 20.10 -37.60 23.69
N TYR A 200 20.80 -37.45 24.82
CA TYR A 200 22.24 -37.23 24.88
C TYR A 200 22.91 -38.61 24.91
N ASP A 201 23.80 -38.91 23.98
CA ASP A 201 24.80 -39.95 24.23
C ASP A 201 26.20 -39.56 23.77
N ASP A 202 27.11 -39.83 24.69
CA ASP A 202 28.47 -39.39 24.89
C ASP A 202 29.40 -40.54 24.51
N GLU A 203 30.14 -40.46 23.40
CA GLU A 203 31.28 -41.35 23.18
C GLU A 203 32.49 -40.59 22.61
N MET A 204 33.32 -40.15 23.56
CA MET A 204 34.77 -40.05 23.52
C MET A 204 35.42 -40.99 22.49
N MET A 205 36.40 -40.52 21.69
CA MET A 205 37.69 -41.19 21.48
C MET A 205 38.70 -40.22 20.84
N ASP A 206 39.76 -39.96 21.59
CA ASP A 206 41.05 -39.45 21.12
C ASP A 206 41.62 -40.42 20.07
N ASP A 207 41.95 -39.92 18.88
CA ASP A 207 42.86 -40.59 17.95
C ASP A 207 44.05 -39.66 17.70
N ASP A 208 45.09 -39.86 18.50
CA ASP A 208 46.46 -39.47 18.18
C ASP A 208 47.17 -40.66 17.56
N ASP A 209 48.03 -40.33 16.61
CA ASP A 209 49.17 -41.09 16.13
C ASP A 209 49.02 -42.01 14.89
N ASN A 210 49.86 -41.64 13.92
CA ASN A 210 50.58 -42.49 12.98
C ASN A 210 49.93 -42.99 11.67
N ASN A 211 50.30 -42.28 10.60
CA ASN A 211 51.39 -42.70 9.69
C ASN A 211 51.01 -42.79 8.19
N ASP A 212 51.66 -41.89 7.44
CA ASP A 212 52.25 -42.11 6.11
C ASP A 212 51.33 -42.32 4.90
N ASN A 213 51.06 -41.23 4.17
CA ASN A 213 51.50 -41.18 2.78
C ASN A 213 51.39 -39.78 2.14
N ASN A 214 52.57 -39.28 1.77
CA ASN A 214 52.87 -38.69 0.46
C ASN A 214 52.41 -37.26 0.07
N ASN A 215 53.44 -36.44 -0.10
CA ASN A 215 53.64 -35.43 -1.15
C ASN A 215 53.00 -34.05 -1.01
N ASN A 216 53.69 -33.27 -0.18
CA ASN A 216 54.08 -31.89 -0.40
C ASN A 216 54.29 -31.52 -1.89
N LYS A 217 53.55 -30.52 -2.41
CA LYS A 217 53.99 -29.67 -3.53
C LYS A 217 53.26 -28.31 -3.50
N PRO A 218 53.97 -27.19 -3.68
CA PRO A 218 53.46 -25.85 -3.45
C PRO A 218 52.48 -25.43 -4.56
N LYS A 219 51.33 -24.85 -4.20
CA LYS A 219 50.36 -24.31 -5.16
C LYS A 219 50.98 -23.08 -5.85
N LYS A 220 51.21 -23.20 -7.16
CA LYS A 220 51.53 -22.10 -8.08
C LYS A 220 50.35 -21.12 -8.11
N TYR A 221 50.67 -19.83 -8.01
CA TYR A 221 49.75 -18.76 -8.40
C TYR A 221 49.49 -18.88 -9.91
N SER A 222 48.22 -18.92 -10.31
CA SER A 222 47.86 -18.81 -11.74
C SER A 222 48.03 -17.36 -12.15
N GLU A 223 48.98 -17.09 -13.04
CA GLU A 223 49.09 -15.79 -13.71
C GLU A 223 47.87 -15.59 -14.63
N PRO A 224 47.36 -14.35 -14.75
CA PRO A 224 46.28 -14.04 -15.67
C PRO A 224 46.76 -14.24 -17.12
N ASP A 225 45.93 -14.89 -17.93
CA ASP A 225 46.20 -15.08 -19.36
C ASP A 225 46.21 -13.73 -20.11
N GLU A 226 46.66 -13.73 -21.37
CA GLU A 226 46.74 -12.54 -22.24
C GLU A 226 45.39 -11.84 -22.45
N ASP A 227 44.28 -12.56 -22.22
CA ASP A 227 42.91 -12.03 -22.24
C ASP A 227 42.40 -11.55 -20.85
N GLY A 228 43.24 -11.58 -19.80
CA GLY A 228 42.93 -11.05 -18.45
C GLY A 228 42.04 -11.94 -17.57
N TRP A 229 41.75 -13.17 -17.99
CA TRP A 229 40.93 -14.12 -17.21
C TRP A 229 41.80 -15.10 -16.42
N VAL A 230 41.34 -15.45 -15.20
CA VAL A 230 41.97 -16.49 -14.37
C VAL A 230 41.05 -17.71 -14.32
N THR A 231 41.55 -18.87 -14.74
CA THR A 231 40.78 -20.12 -14.75
C THR A 231 40.55 -20.63 -13.32
N VAL A 232 39.29 -20.67 -12.86
CA VAL A 232 38.91 -21.22 -11.55
C VAL A 232 38.76 -22.75 -11.60
N ASN A 233 39.54 -23.45 -10.80
CA ASN A 233 39.48 -24.91 -10.68
C ASN A 233 38.32 -25.29 -9.73
N SER A 234 37.34 -26.07 -10.19
CA SER A 234 36.29 -26.59 -9.32
C SER A 234 36.84 -27.69 -8.39
N LYS A 235 36.68 -27.51 -7.07
CA LYS A 235 37.06 -28.51 -6.06
C LYS A 235 35.83 -29.39 -5.76
N ARG A 236 35.86 -30.65 -6.21
CA ARG A 236 34.90 -31.70 -5.79
C ARG A 236 35.14 -32.09 -4.33
N ARG A 237 34.04 -32.31 -3.60
CA ARG A 237 33.94 -32.95 -2.27
C ARG A 237 34.65 -34.29 -2.24
#